data_AF-A0A7X7EZ22-F1
#
_entry.id   AF-A0A7X7EZ22-F1
#
_cell.length_a   1.000
_cell.length_b   1.000
_cell.length_c   1.000
_cell.angle_alpha   90.00
_cell.angle_beta   90.00
_cell.angle_gamma   90.00
#
_symmetry.space_group_name_H-M   'P 1'
#
loop_
_entity.id
_entity.type
_entity.pdbx_description
1 polymer ?
#
loop_
_entity_poly.entity_id
_entity_poly.type
_entity_poly.pdbx_seq_one_letter_code
_entity_poly.pdbx_strand_id
1 'polypeptide(L)'
;DDQSTYYLYAEGFDRMVVASTAGGSDTAKMYGSSGNDTFKADRTYAQFQGDGFYCRADGFSFVLAYGQGGTDTAQLYDSAGDDTFVAGPNYGALSGSGYKIQVDSFRYVTGYGSQGNDLAVLYDSAGDDTLLIAQNYAQLSSNAYSNRAHGFRQVNVFGREENGGYDQAVLYDSAMADHLDAADNWVELSNDQFNYWACCFESVVAKSMQGGDDTKEIASELDFVLAMEGNWRDR
;
A
#
# COMPACT_ATOMS: atom_id res chain seq x y z
N ASP A 1 -39.02 -4.46 -8.30
CA ASP A 1 -37.76 -5.16 -8.53
C ASP A 1 -37.22 -5.73 -7.25
N ASP A 2 -37.47 -7.01 -7.06
CA ASP A 2 -36.92 -7.82 -5.98
C ASP A 2 -35.51 -8.22 -6.43
N GLN A 3 -34.49 -7.54 -5.91
CA GLN A 3 -33.09 -7.94 -6.14
C GLN A 3 -32.84 -9.24 -5.37
N SER A 4 -33.18 -10.35 -6.01
CA SER A 4 -32.84 -11.68 -5.52
C SER A 4 -31.32 -11.78 -5.43
N THR A 5 -30.81 -11.82 -4.20
CA THR A 5 -29.39 -12.03 -3.92
C THR A 5 -29.11 -13.52 -4.02
N TYR A 6 -28.35 -13.94 -5.03
CA TYR A 6 -27.90 -15.31 -5.17
C TYR A 6 -26.50 -15.44 -4.54
N TYR A 7 -26.27 -16.49 -3.77
CA TYR A 7 -24.95 -16.80 -3.23
C TYR A 7 -24.54 -18.23 -3.64
N LEU A 8 -23.28 -18.37 -4.04
CA LEU A 8 -22.60 -19.65 -4.14
C LEU A 8 -21.73 -19.82 -2.90
N TYR A 9 -21.85 -20.96 -2.22
CA TYR A 9 -20.95 -21.34 -1.15
C TYR A 9 -20.28 -22.66 -1.50
N ALA A 10 -18.97 -22.72 -1.39
CA ALA A 10 -18.18 -23.93 -1.59
C ALA A 10 -17.10 -24.00 -0.50
N GLU A 11 -16.90 -25.18 0.06
CA GLU A 11 -15.98 -25.45 1.17
C GLU A 11 -15.50 -26.91 1.09
N GLY A 12 -14.31 -27.19 1.63
CA GLY A 12 -13.81 -28.56 1.77
C GLY A 12 -13.16 -29.15 0.51
N PHE A 13 -12.76 -28.30 -0.42
CA PHE A 13 -12.05 -28.69 -1.64
C PHE A 13 -10.62 -28.17 -1.63
N ASP A 14 -9.66 -29.03 -1.96
CA ASP A 14 -8.26 -28.64 -2.13
C ASP A 14 -8.08 -27.62 -3.28
N ARG A 15 -8.99 -27.63 -4.26
CA ARG A 15 -8.97 -26.72 -5.41
C ARG A 15 -10.36 -26.23 -5.77
N MET A 16 -10.53 -24.91 -5.83
CA MET A 16 -11.75 -24.23 -6.23
C MET A 16 -11.46 -23.19 -7.32
N VAL A 17 -12.31 -23.16 -8.35
CA VAL A 17 -12.33 -22.11 -9.36
C VAL A 17 -13.77 -21.63 -9.51
N VAL A 18 -14.00 -20.34 -9.29
CA VAL A 18 -15.31 -19.71 -9.41
C VAL A 18 -15.20 -18.59 -10.44
N ALA A 19 -16.18 -18.48 -11.34
CA ALA A 19 -16.18 -17.45 -12.38
C ALA A 19 -17.52 -16.72 -12.41
N SER A 20 -17.48 -15.38 -12.45
CA SER A 20 -18.61 -14.57 -12.89
C SER A 20 -18.43 -14.23 -14.38
N THR A 21 -19.32 -14.76 -15.22
CA THR A 21 -19.20 -14.65 -16.69
C THR A 21 -20.29 -13.79 -17.32
N ALA A 22 -21.36 -13.47 -16.59
CA ALA A 22 -22.51 -12.73 -17.11
C ALA A 22 -22.39 -11.20 -16.95
N GLY A 23 -21.30 -10.73 -16.34
CA GLY A 23 -21.15 -9.34 -15.90
C GLY A 23 -22.02 -9.02 -14.68
N GLY A 24 -22.00 -7.76 -14.25
CA GLY A 24 -22.68 -7.31 -13.02
C GLY A 24 -21.69 -6.97 -11.90
N SER A 25 -22.22 -6.55 -10.76
CA SER A 25 -21.43 -6.15 -9.57
C SER A 25 -21.36 -7.29 -8.56
N ASP A 26 -20.75 -8.41 -8.98
CA ASP A 26 -20.60 -9.59 -8.12
C ASP A 26 -19.44 -9.45 -7.14
N THR A 27 -19.57 -10.11 -5.98
CA THR A 27 -18.53 -10.17 -4.95
C THR A 27 -18.03 -11.59 -4.73
N ALA A 28 -16.73 -11.81 -4.81
CA ALA A 28 -16.08 -13.02 -4.31
C ALA A 28 -15.57 -12.78 -2.89
N LYS A 29 -15.97 -13.65 -1.96
CA LYS A 29 -15.37 -13.73 -0.62
C LYS A 29 -14.49 -14.96 -0.55
N MET A 30 -13.22 -14.78 -0.22
CA MET A 30 -12.21 -15.83 -0.17
C MET A 30 -11.64 -15.91 1.24
N TYR A 31 -11.42 -17.11 1.74
CA TYR A 31 -10.96 -17.35 3.11
C TYR A 31 -9.68 -18.17 3.06
N GLY A 32 -8.70 -17.73 3.83
CA GLY A 32 -7.44 -18.42 4.04
C GLY A 32 -7.58 -19.57 5.04
N SER A 33 -6.44 -20.04 5.49
CA SER A 33 -6.24 -21.12 6.45
C SER A 33 -5.77 -20.57 7.80
N SER A 34 -5.42 -21.47 8.71
CA SER A 34 -4.75 -21.07 9.96
C SER A 34 -3.23 -20.89 9.79
N GLY A 35 -2.70 -21.33 8.64
CA GLY A 35 -1.28 -21.26 8.27
C GLY A 35 -0.94 -20.00 7.48
N ASN A 36 0.26 -19.96 6.91
CA ASN A 36 0.71 -18.83 6.09
C ASN A 36 0.22 -18.99 4.66
N ASP A 37 -0.49 -17.98 4.17
CA ASP A 37 -1.11 -18.00 2.86
C ASP A 37 -0.63 -16.86 1.96
N THR A 38 -0.88 -17.01 0.66
CA THR A 38 -0.56 -16.00 -0.35
C THR A 38 -1.80 -15.66 -1.17
N PHE A 39 -2.12 -14.38 -1.22
CA PHE A 39 -3.16 -13.80 -2.05
C PHE A 39 -2.56 -12.94 -3.15
N LYS A 40 -3.05 -13.12 -4.38
CA LYS A 40 -2.69 -12.30 -5.54
C LYS A 40 -3.94 -11.94 -6.31
N ALA A 41 -4.11 -10.66 -6.66
CA ALA A 41 -5.26 -10.24 -7.44
C ALA A 41 -5.00 -9.01 -8.30
N ASP A 42 -5.75 -8.93 -9.40
CA ASP A 42 -5.92 -7.77 -10.26
C ASP A 42 -7.42 -7.61 -10.60
N ARG A 43 -7.77 -6.64 -11.45
CA ARG A 43 -9.17 -6.41 -11.86
C ARG A 43 -9.86 -7.58 -12.59
N THR A 44 -9.11 -8.60 -13.01
CA THR A 44 -9.59 -9.73 -13.82
C THR A 44 -9.70 -11.03 -13.03
N TYR A 45 -8.80 -11.27 -12.07
CA TYR A 45 -8.87 -12.44 -11.21
C TYR A 45 -8.27 -12.21 -9.82
N ALA A 46 -8.65 -13.08 -8.90
CA ALA A 46 -8.01 -13.26 -7.62
C ALA A 46 -7.62 -14.72 -7.40
N GLN A 47 -6.49 -14.94 -6.76
CA GLN A 47 -5.90 -16.22 -6.42
C GLN A 47 -5.54 -16.20 -4.93
N PHE A 48 -5.98 -17.20 -4.19
CA PHE A 48 -5.64 -17.39 -2.78
C PHE A 48 -5.19 -18.82 -2.56
N GLN A 49 -4.01 -19.03 -1.98
CA GLN A 49 -3.44 -20.35 -1.78
C GLN A 49 -2.65 -20.43 -0.48
N GLY A 50 -2.59 -21.64 0.07
CA GLY A 50 -1.83 -21.96 1.27
C GLY A 50 -1.69 -23.47 1.40
N ASP A 51 -1.34 -23.94 2.60
CA ASP A 51 -1.17 -25.37 2.85
C ASP A 51 -2.49 -26.12 2.64
N GLY A 52 -2.54 -26.96 1.59
CA GLY A 52 -3.68 -27.83 1.31
C GLY A 52 -4.86 -27.16 0.61
N PHE A 53 -4.77 -25.90 0.17
CA PHE A 53 -5.85 -25.27 -0.60
C PHE A 53 -5.37 -24.32 -1.70
N TYR A 54 -6.21 -24.21 -2.73
CA TYR A 54 -6.10 -23.26 -3.83
C TYR A 54 -7.49 -22.77 -4.21
N CYS A 55 -7.68 -21.46 -4.24
CA CYS A 55 -8.92 -20.81 -4.65
C CYS A 55 -8.62 -19.78 -5.75
N ARG A 56 -9.41 -19.80 -6.83
CA ARG A 56 -9.38 -18.77 -7.87
C ARG A 56 -10.77 -18.21 -8.13
N ALA A 57 -10.87 -16.89 -8.19
CA ALA A 57 -12.08 -16.16 -8.56
C ALA A 57 -11.80 -15.35 -9.83
N ASP A 58 -12.56 -15.60 -10.90
CA ASP A 58 -12.41 -14.94 -12.20
C ASP A 58 -13.62 -14.01 -12.47
N GLY A 59 -13.36 -12.78 -12.92
CA GLY A 59 -14.40 -11.86 -13.42
C GLY A 59 -15.26 -11.15 -12.37
N PHE A 60 -14.87 -11.18 -11.09
CA PHE A 60 -15.60 -10.48 -10.01
C PHE A 60 -15.18 -9.01 -9.90
N SER A 61 -16.15 -8.10 -9.87
CA SER A 61 -15.88 -6.66 -9.63
C SER A 61 -15.38 -6.39 -8.21
N PHE A 62 -15.85 -7.16 -7.23
CA PHE A 62 -15.45 -7.00 -5.84
C PHE A 62 -14.83 -8.30 -5.32
N VAL A 63 -13.65 -8.20 -4.71
CA VAL A 63 -12.99 -9.34 -4.07
C VAL A 63 -12.65 -8.95 -2.63
N LEU A 64 -13.08 -9.78 -1.67
CA LEU A 64 -12.70 -9.69 -0.27
C LEU A 64 -11.94 -10.97 0.09
N ALA A 65 -10.71 -10.86 0.58
CA ALA A 65 -9.93 -11.99 1.06
C ALA A 65 -9.58 -11.83 2.55
N TYR A 66 -9.73 -12.91 3.31
CA TYR A 66 -9.49 -12.94 4.76
C TYR A 66 -8.40 -13.94 5.10
N GLY A 67 -7.33 -13.51 5.77
CA GLY A 67 -6.18 -14.35 6.13
C GLY A 67 -6.51 -15.57 7.00
N GLN A 68 -7.39 -15.42 8.00
CA GLN A 68 -7.81 -16.46 8.97
C GLN A 68 -6.72 -17.02 9.91
N GLY A 69 -5.47 -16.56 9.80
CA GLY A 69 -4.39 -16.97 10.69
C GLY A 69 -3.02 -16.63 10.13
N GLY A 70 -1.99 -17.30 10.62
CA GLY A 70 -0.65 -17.25 10.03
C GLY A 70 -0.03 -15.87 9.82
N THR A 71 0.91 -15.84 8.88
CA THR A 71 1.64 -14.67 8.39
C THR A 71 1.43 -14.58 6.89
N ASP A 72 0.33 -13.93 6.51
CA ASP A 72 -0.12 -13.92 5.13
C ASP A 72 0.47 -12.79 4.31
N THR A 73 0.57 -13.02 3.01
CA THR A 73 1.09 -12.07 2.03
C THR A 73 0.07 -11.79 0.94
N ALA A 74 -0.19 -10.51 0.66
CA ALA A 74 -1.06 -10.04 -0.41
C ALA A 74 -0.30 -9.21 -1.44
N GLN A 75 -0.54 -9.50 -2.72
CA GLN A 75 -0.06 -8.72 -3.87
C GLN A 75 -1.26 -8.23 -4.69
N LEU A 76 -1.48 -6.92 -4.70
CA LEU A 76 -2.59 -6.28 -5.39
C LEU A 76 -2.05 -5.50 -6.58
N TYR A 77 -2.55 -5.77 -7.79
CA TYR A 77 -2.11 -5.12 -9.02
C TYR A 77 -3.21 -4.24 -9.57
N ASP A 78 -2.82 -3.03 -9.98
CA ASP A 78 -3.72 -2.02 -10.48
C ASP A 78 -4.24 -2.32 -11.89
N SER A 79 -4.97 -1.35 -12.45
CA SER A 79 -5.41 -1.35 -13.83
C SER A 79 -4.49 -0.46 -14.67
N ALA A 80 -4.89 -0.16 -15.90
CA ALA A 80 -4.18 0.81 -16.74
C ALA A 80 -4.73 2.24 -16.62
N GLY A 81 -5.77 2.43 -15.80
CA GLY A 81 -6.37 3.73 -15.53
C GLY A 81 -6.06 4.18 -14.10
N ASP A 82 -6.58 5.33 -13.69
CA ASP A 82 -6.31 5.87 -12.36
C ASP A 82 -6.85 4.96 -11.25
N ASP A 83 -5.95 4.52 -10.37
CA ASP A 83 -6.22 3.60 -9.27
C ASP A 83 -5.83 4.19 -7.90
N THR A 84 -6.44 3.67 -6.84
CA THR A 84 -6.14 4.05 -5.46
C THR A 84 -5.86 2.83 -4.61
N PHE A 85 -4.66 2.79 -4.01
CA PHE A 85 -4.28 1.82 -2.99
C PHE A 85 -4.38 2.46 -1.60
N VAL A 86 -5.02 1.78 -0.66
CA VAL A 86 -5.08 2.20 0.75
C VAL A 86 -4.68 1.02 1.63
N ALA A 87 -3.73 1.19 2.54
CA ALA A 87 -3.35 0.13 3.47
C ALA A 87 -3.05 0.67 4.87
N GLY A 88 -3.41 -0.12 5.87
CA GLY A 88 -3.11 0.11 7.28
C GLY A 88 -2.70 -1.20 7.95
N PRO A 89 -2.53 -1.23 9.29
CA PRO A 89 -1.89 -2.36 9.96
C PRO A 89 -2.54 -3.74 9.76
N ASN A 90 -3.84 -3.78 9.48
CA ASN A 90 -4.60 -5.04 9.37
C ASN A 90 -5.43 -5.15 8.09
N TYR A 91 -5.27 -4.23 7.13
CA TYR A 91 -6.05 -4.23 5.90
C TYR A 91 -5.28 -3.59 4.74
N GLY A 92 -5.67 -3.97 3.53
CA GLY A 92 -5.28 -3.29 2.31
C GLY A 92 -6.39 -3.35 1.27
N ALA A 93 -6.55 -2.29 0.49
CA ALA A 93 -7.53 -2.22 -0.56
C ALA A 93 -6.94 -1.52 -1.78
N LEU A 94 -7.20 -2.07 -2.96
CA LEU A 94 -6.88 -1.47 -4.26
C LEU A 94 -8.16 -1.34 -5.06
N SER A 95 -8.42 -0.16 -5.60
CA SER A 95 -9.65 0.12 -6.34
C SER A 95 -9.44 1.10 -7.47
N GLY A 96 -10.22 0.91 -8.53
CA GLY A 96 -10.35 1.86 -9.63
C GLY A 96 -11.65 1.64 -10.37
N SER A 97 -11.68 2.02 -11.65
CA SER A 97 -12.93 1.99 -12.42
C SER A 97 -13.50 0.57 -12.56
N GLY A 98 -14.64 0.35 -11.87
CA GLY A 98 -15.44 -0.87 -11.93
C GLY A 98 -14.90 -2.06 -11.12
N TYR A 99 -13.89 -1.86 -10.27
CA TYR A 99 -13.37 -2.93 -9.41
C TYR A 99 -12.85 -2.46 -8.06
N LYS A 100 -12.89 -3.36 -7.07
CA LYS A 100 -12.21 -3.20 -5.77
C LYS A 100 -11.75 -4.56 -5.25
N ILE A 101 -10.51 -4.62 -4.82
CA ILE A 101 -9.90 -5.76 -4.15
C ILE A 101 -9.58 -5.32 -2.72
N GLN A 102 -9.98 -6.10 -1.72
CA GLN A 102 -9.67 -5.84 -0.32
C GLN A 102 -9.16 -7.12 0.35
N VAL A 103 -8.13 -6.95 1.17
CA VAL A 103 -7.51 -8.00 1.99
C VAL A 103 -7.58 -7.57 3.45
N ASP A 104 -8.04 -8.47 4.31
CA ASP A 104 -8.15 -8.24 5.75
C ASP A 104 -7.34 -9.31 6.50
N SER A 105 -6.68 -8.90 7.58
CA SER A 105 -5.81 -9.76 8.42
C SER A 105 -4.57 -10.31 7.67
N PHE A 106 -4.00 -9.51 6.75
CA PHE A 106 -2.73 -9.82 6.09
C PHE A 106 -1.60 -9.05 6.74
N ARG A 107 -0.49 -9.73 7.03
CA ARG A 107 0.70 -9.12 7.63
C ARG A 107 1.53 -8.35 6.60
N TYR A 108 1.62 -8.86 5.38
CA TYR A 108 2.36 -8.24 4.29
C TYR A 108 1.40 -7.87 3.17
N VAL A 109 1.27 -6.58 2.85
CA VAL A 109 0.44 -6.13 1.71
C VAL A 109 1.28 -5.27 0.79
N THR A 110 1.38 -5.65 -0.48
CA THR A 110 1.98 -4.82 -1.51
C THR A 110 0.95 -4.44 -2.56
N GLY A 111 0.72 -3.14 -2.75
CA GLY A 111 0.06 -2.59 -3.92
C GLY A 111 1.10 -2.34 -5.01
N TYR A 112 0.79 -2.71 -6.25
CA TYR A 112 1.58 -2.43 -7.44
C TYR A 112 0.80 -1.48 -8.35
N GLY A 113 1.28 -0.24 -8.45
CA GLY A 113 0.88 0.74 -9.45
C GLY A 113 1.67 0.56 -10.74
N SER A 114 1.08 0.98 -11.86
CA SER A 114 1.66 0.82 -13.19
C SER A 114 1.41 2.03 -14.09
N GLN A 115 0.22 2.17 -14.68
CA GLN A 115 -0.16 3.25 -15.59
C GLN A 115 -1.40 3.94 -15.04
N GLY A 116 -1.42 5.26 -15.11
CA GLY A 116 -2.49 6.05 -14.52
C GLY A 116 -1.91 7.07 -13.54
N ASN A 117 -2.77 7.96 -13.08
CA ASN A 117 -2.51 8.87 -11.97
C ASN A 117 -2.85 8.18 -10.66
N ASP A 118 -2.03 7.19 -10.32
CA ASP A 118 -2.31 6.34 -9.18
C ASP A 118 -1.85 6.97 -7.87
N LEU A 119 -2.70 6.79 -6.85
CA LEU A 119 -2.47 7.26 -5.49
C LEU A 119 -2.37 6.07 -4.54
N ALA A 120 -1.35 6.06 -3.69
CA ALA A 120 -1.30 5.20 -2.53
C ALA A 120 -1.45 6.01 -1.24
N VAL A 121 -2.21 5.47 -0.28
CA VAL A 121 -2.37 6.02 1.06
C VAL A 121 -2.01 4.94 2.08
N LEU A 122 -1.02 5.22 2.92
CA LEU A 122 -0.57 4.31 3.97
C LEU A 122 -0.85 4.91 5.36
N TYR A 123 -1.37 4.10 6.26
CA TYR A 123 -1.61 4.45 7.66
C TYR A 123 -0.76 3.59 8.58
N ASP A 124 -0.18 4.23 9.59
CA ASP A 124 0.61 3.59 10.62
C ASP A 124 -0.25 2.82 11.64
N SER A 125 0.41 2.34 12.69
CA SER A 125 -0.23 1.70 13.83
C SER A 125 -0.32 2.63 15.04
N ALA A 126 -0.53 2.07 16.22
CA ALA A 126 -0.46 2.83 17.47
C ALA A 126 0.87 2.59 18.22
N GLY A 127 1.75 1.76 17.66
CA GLY A 127 3.08 1.50 18.19
C GLY A 127 4.14 2.05 17.23
N ASP A 128 5.41 1.83 17.56
CA ASP A 128 6.52 2.38 16.77
C ASP A 128 6.54 1.80 15.35
N ASP A 129 6.51 2.69 14.36
CA ASP A 129 6.50 2.41 12.94
C ASP A 129 7.74 2.99 12.23
N THR A 130 8.10 2.37 11.11
CA THR A 130 9.20 2.81 10.26
C THR A 130 8.72 2.97 8.82
N LEU A 131 8.92 4.15 8.27
CA LEU A 131 8.72 4.48 6.87
C LEU A 131 10.06 4.48 6.12
N LEU A 132 10.11 3.75 5.01
CA LEU A 132 11.18 3.81 4.02
C LEU A 132 10.62 4.31 2.70
N ILE A 133 11.15 5.43 2.22
CA ILE A 133 10.85 6.01 0.91
C ILE A 133 12.09 5.87 0.02
N ALA A 134 11.89 5.40 -1.20
CA ALA A 134 12.88 5.40 -2.28
C ALA A 134 12.16 5.59 -3.63
N GLN A 135 12.88 5.95 -4.70
CA GLN A 135 12.32 6.35 -6.01
C GLN A 135 11.07 5.59 -6.50
N ASN A 136 10.99 4.27 -6.30
CA ASN A 136 9.90 3.45 -6.84
C ASN A 136 8.97 2.83 -5.79
N TYR A 137 9.17 3.13 -4.50
CA TYR A 137 8.28 2.61 -3.47
C TYR A 137 8.34 3.40 -2.16
N ALA A 138 7.21 3.36 -1.46
CA ALA A 138 7.13 3.63 -0.03
C ALA A 138 6.76 2.34 0.71
N GLN A 139 7.43 2.07 1.82
CA GLN A 139 7.13 0.94 2.70
C GLN A 139 6.97 1.44 4.13
N LEU A 140 5.79 1.23 4.70
CA LEU A 140 5.47 1.51 6.10
C LEU A 140 5.34 0.19 6.85
N SER A 141 6.07 0.04 7.95
CA SER A 141 6.16 -1.24 8.65
C SER A 141 6.49 -1.12 10.12
N SER A 142 6.10 -2.15 10.87
CA SER A 142 6.50 -2.38 12.26
C SER A 142 6.87 -3.86 12.48
N ASN A 143 6.92 -4.28 13.74
CA ASN A 143 7.03 -5.68 14.11
C ASN A 143 5.74 -6.50 13.80
N ALA A 144 4.62 -5.86 13.45
CA ALA A 144 3.33 -6.51 13.29
C ALA A 144 2.88 -6.59 11.82
N TYR A 145 3.23 -5.61 10.99
CA TYR A 145 2.80 -5.52 9.59
C TYR A 145 3.87 -4.86 8.71
N SER A 146 3.73 -4.99 7.39
CA SER A 146 4.49 -4.23 6.41
C SER A 146 3.64 -4.01 5.16
N ASN A 147 3.31 -2.73 4.92
CA ASN A 147 2.56 -2.27 3.77
C ASN A 147 3.50 -1.56 2.80
N ARG A 148 3.45 -1.94 1.53
CA ARG A 148 4.31 -1.37 0.49
C ARG A 148 3.47 -0.87 -0.68
N ALA A 149 3.65 0.39 -1.03
CA ALA A 149 3.19 0.98 -2.28
C ALA A 149 4.35 0.96 -3.26
N HIS A 150 4.27 0.14 -4.32
CA HIS A 150 5.33 0.02 -5.33
C HIS A 150 4.83 0.56 -6.68
N GLY A 151 5.59 1.44 -7.33
CA GLY A 151 5.26 1.98 -8.64
C GLY A 151 4.18 3.06 -8.65
N PHE A 152 3.66 3.46 -7.47
CA PHE A 152 2.76 4.60 -7.36
C PHE A 152 3.53 5.90 -7.53
N ARG A 153 2.98 6.80 -8.34
CA ARG A 153 3.54 8.15 -8.55
C ARG A 153 3.22 9.09 -7.40
N GLN A 154 2.08 8.90 -6.72
CA GLN A 154 1.71 9.65 -5.53
C GLN A 154 1.58 8.70 -4.34
N VAL A 155 2.26 9.00 -3.25
CA VAL A 155 2.10 8.28 -1.98
C VAL A 155 1.93 9.28 -0.86
N ASN A 156 0.84 9.13 -0.09
CA ASN A 156 0.62 9.85 1.14
C ASN A 156 0.73 8.88 2.31
N VAL A 157 1.58 9.18 3.29
CA VAL A 157 1.75 8.38 4.50
C VAL A 157 1.32 9.19 5.71
N PHE A 158 0.43 8.63 6.51
CA PHE A 158 -0.09 9.27 7.72
C PHE A 158 0.36 8.49 8.94
N GLY A 159 1.20 9.11 9.77
CA GLY A 159 1.41 8.72 11.15
C GLY A 159 0.25 9.16 12.05
N ARG A 160 0.15 8.55 13.23
CA ARG A 160 -0.89 8.81 14.23
C ARG A 160 -0.40 9.84 15.23
N GLU A 161 -1.02 11.02 15.25
CA GLU A 161 -0.66 12.09 16.19
C GLU A 161 -1.04 11.78 17.66
N GLU A 162 -2.24 11.21 17.89
CA GLU A 162 -2.75 10.96 19.24
C GLU A 162 -2.58 9.49 19.65
N ASN A 163 -1.81 9.24 20.71
CA ASN A 163 -1.47 7.90 21.18
C ASN A 163 -0.77 7.06 20.09
N GLY A 164 0.07 7.70 19.26
CA GLY A 164 0.98 7.06 18.33
C GLY A 164 2.24 6.52 19.02
N GLY A 165 3.01 5.74 18.26
CA GLY A 165 4.34 5.29 18.67
C GLY A 165 5.39 6.39 18.51
N TYR A 166 6.67 6.01 18.61
CA TYR A 166 7.77 6.83 18.15
C TYR A 166 8.17 6.39 16.74
N ASP A 167 7.73 7.15 15.74
CA ASP A 167 7.79 6.78 14.34
C ASP A 167 8.98 7.43 13.64
N GLN A 168 9.60 6.67 12.76
CA GLN A 168 10.81 7.09 12.05
C GLN A 168 10.66 6.95 10.54
N ALA A 169 11.17 7.91 9.78
CA ALA A 169 11.21 7.85 8.33
C ALA A 169 12.64 7.99 7.79
N VAL A 170 12.95 7.24 6.73
CA VAL A 170 14.16 7.43 5.92
C VAL A 170 13.74 7.64 4.47
N LEU A 171 14.12 8.78 3.92
CA LEU A 171 13.82 9.21 2.56
C LEU A 171 15.11 9.16 1.75
N TYR A 172 15.12 8.34 0.71
CA TYR A 172 16.20 8.29 -0.27
C TYR A 172 15.79 9.04 -1.52
N ASP A 173 16.68 9.92 -2.01
CA ASP A 173 16.60 10.55 -3.32
C ASP A 173 16.53 9.52 -4.47
N SER A 174 16.62 10.02 -5.69
CA SER A 174 16.75 9.24 -6.90
C SER A 174 18.01 9.64 -7.65
N ALA A 175 18.21 9.09 -8.85
CA ALA A 175 19.26 9.57 -9.74
C ALA A 175 18.91 10.89 -10.46
N MET A 176 17.65 11.35 -10.35
CA MET A 176 17.13 12.57 -10.96
C MET A 176 17.34 13.77 -10.03
N ALA A 177 16.98 14.97 -10.46
CA ALA A 177 16.95 16.11 -9.56
C ALA A 177 15.71 16.01 -8.66
N ASP A 178 15.94 15.78 -7.37
CA ASP A 178 14.89 15.66 -6.36
C ASP A 178 14.74 16.94 -5.55
N HIS A 179 13.52 17.16 -5.05
CA HIS A 179 13.19 18.26 -4.17
C HIS A 179 12.65 17.72 -2.85
N LEU A 180 13.20 18.21 -1.75
CA LEU A 180 12.73 17.94 -0.39
C LEU A 180 12.07 19.21 0.17
N ASP A 181 10.78 19.13 0.49
CA ASP A 181 10.05 20.19 1.19
C ASP A 181 9.64 19.69 2.57
N ALA A 182 9.73 20.54 3.59
CA ALA A 182 9.31 20.18 4.95
C ALA A 182 8.84 21.40 5.73
N ALA A 183 7.66 21.28 6.31
CA ALA A 183 7.07 22.27 7.20
C ALA A 183 6.17 21.59 8.23
N ASP A 184 5.89 22.29 9.33
CA ASP A 184 5.01 21.81 10.39
C ASP A 184 5.39 20.36 10.80
N ASN A 185 4.46 19.42 10.70
CA ASN A 185 4.64 18.00 11.00
C ASN A 185 4.78 17.11 9.75
N TRP A 186 5.08 17.66 8.58
CA TRP A 186 5.15 16.91 7.33
C TRP A 186 6.45 17.10 6.55
N VAL A 187 6.73 16.13 5.69
CA VAL A 187 7.85 16.12 4.74
C VAL A 187 7.36 15.58 3.39
N GLU A 188 7.85 16.17 2.32
CA GLU A 188 7.63 15.74 0.94
C GLU A 188 8.96 15.53 0.24
N LEU A 189 9.12 14.40 -0.44
CA LEU A 189 10.17 14.17 -1.43
C LEU A 189 9.52 14.03 -2.81
N SER A 190 9.94 14.84 -3.77
CA SER A 190 9.32 14.86 -5.08
C SER A 190 10.29 15.14 -6.23
N ASN A 191 9.91 14.69 -7.43
CA ASN A 191 10.52 15.04 -8.70
C ASN A 191 9.49 14.90 -9.84
N ASP A 192 9.92 14.94 -11.10
CA ASP A 192 9.05 14.79 -12.27
C ASP A 192 8.36 13.41 -12.40
N GLN A 193 8.77 12.41 -11.63
CA GLN A 193 8.27 11.03 -11.67
C GLN A 193 7.46 10.63 -10.44
N PHE A 194 7.73 11.21 -9.28
CA PHE A 194 7.01 10.87 -8.05
C PHE A 194 6.82 12.08 -7.12
N ASN A 195 5.81 12.00 -6.27
CA ASN A 195 5.59 12.87 -5.13
C ASN A 195 5.21 11.98 -3.94
N TYR A 196 6.08 11.95 -2.93
CA TYR A 196 5.90 11.17 -1.71
C TYR A 196 5.85 12.09 -0.51
N TRP A 197 4.66 12.16 0.08
CA TRP A 197 4.35 12.99 1.23
C TRP A 197 4.15 12.11 2.46
N ALA A 198 4.67 12.54 3.60
CA ALA A 198 4.49 11.88 4.88
C ALA A 198 4.31 12.91 5.99
N CYS A 199 3.45 12.61 6.96
CA CYS A 199 3.29 13.44 8.15
C CYS A 199 3.28 12.61 9.44
N CYS A 200 3.46 13.32 10.55
CA CYS A 200 3.33 12.78 11.90
C CYS A 200 4.37 11.70 12.20
N PHE A 201 5.62 11.93 11.79
CA PHE A 201 6.78 11.11 12.18
C PHE A 201 7.67 11.93 13.09
N GLU A 202 8.13 11.37 14.21
CA GLU A 202 8.98 12.08 15.18
C GLU A 202 10.41 12.32 14.68
N SER A 203 10.90 11.47 13.78
CA SER A 203 12.26 11.58 13.23
C SER A 203 12.32 11.20 11.75
N VAL A 204 12.91 12.07 10.95
CA VAL A 204 13.10 11.88 9.51
C VAL A 204 14.58 12.01 9.15
N VAL A 205 15.10 11.09 8.36
CA VAL A 205 16.42 11.20 7.72
C VAL A 205 16.25 11.30 6.20
N ALA A 206 16.59 12.46 5.62
CA ALA A 206 16.55 12.66 4.18
C ALA A 206 17.95 12.56 3.57
N LYS A 207 18.12 11.67 2.58
CA LYS A 207 19.42 11.32 1.99
C LYS A 207 19.47 11.67 0.50
N SER A 208 20.40 12.55 0.13
CA SER A 208 20.77 12.88 -1.25
C SER A 208 22.10 12.21 -1.61
N MET A 209 22.04 10.97 -2.12
CA MET A 209 23.22 10.12 -2.34
C MET A 209 23.24 9.40 -3.71
N GLN A 210 22.18 9.50 -4.51
CA GLN A 210 21.99 8.69 -5.73
C GLN A 210 22.16 9.48 -7.03
N GLY A 211 22.31 10.79 -6.98
CA GLY A 211 22.57 11.61 -8.16
C GLY A 211 21.96 12.98 -7.99
N GLY A 212 21.47 13.56 -9.08
CA GLY A 212 20.63 14.75 -9.01
C GLY A 212 21.33 16.08 -8.72
N ASP A 213 20.69 17.15 -9.17
CA ASP A 213 20.88 18.48 -8.61
C ASP A 213 19.81 18.68 -7.54
N ASP A 214 19.98 18.02 -6.40
CA ASP A 214 18.95 17.96 -5.37
C ASP A 214 18.82 19.25 -4.58
N THR A 215 17.57 19.64 -4.32
CA THR A 215 17.23 20.88 -3.63
C THR A 215 16.37 20.62 -2.40
N LYS A 216 16.37 21.56 -1.47
CA LYS A 216 15.52 21.56 -0.30
C LYS A 216 14.91 22.93 -0.02
N GLU A 217 13.73 22.92 0.55
CA GLU A 217 13.04 24.07 1.12
C GLU A 217 12.50 23.63 2.49
N ILE A 218 13.09 24.15 3.57
CA ILE A 218 12.78 23.69 4.94
C ILE A 218 12.30 24.88 5.75
N ALA A 219 11.12 24.76 6.35
CA ALA A 219 10.58 25.77 7.24
C ALA A 219 11.52 26.02 8.44
N SER A 220 11.44 27.22 9.01
CA SER A 220 12.31 27.60 10.15
C SER A 220 12.02 26.80 11.42
N GLU A 221 10.81 26.26 11.55
CA GLU A 221 10.36 25.43 12.67
C GLU A 221 9.69 24.17 12.10
N LEU A 222 10.00 23.02 12.70
CA LEU A 222 9.43 21.72 12.38
C LEU A 222 8.98 21.07 13.68
N ASP A 223 7.88 20.31 13.63
CA ASP A 223 7.35 19.54 14.75
C ASP A 223 8.02 18.15 14.90
N PHE A 224 9.08 17.90 14.13
CA PHE A 224 9.84 16.65 14.11
C PHE A 224 11.34 16.91 13.96
N VAL A 225 12.15 15.88 14.25
CA VAL A 225 13.59 15.93 14.04
C VAL A 225 13.91 15.60 12.59
N LEU A 226 14.44 16.56 11.83
CA LEU A 226 14.95 16.33 10.48
C LEU A 226 16.49 16.27 10.48
N ALA A 227 17.03 15.12 10.09
CA ALA A 227 18.43 14.96 9.75
C ALA A 227 18.59 14.89 8.23
N MET A 228 19.62 15.56 7.71
CA MET A 228 19.94 15.55 6.29
C MET A 228 21.32 14.97 6.07
N GLU A 229 21.43 14.08 5.08
CA GLU A 229 22.68 13.49 4.64
C GLU A 229 22.87 13.71 3.14
N GLY A 230 24.10 13.98 2.70
CA GLY A 230 24.40 14.13 1.29
C GLY A 230 24.27 15.56 0.75
N ASN A 231 23.98 15.70 -0.55
CA ASN A 231 24.24 16.93 -1.31
C ASN A 231 23.01 17.85 -1.50
N TRP A 232 22.21 18.07 -0.45
CA TRP A 232 21.05 18.96 -0.51
C TRP A 232 21.42 20.45 -0.63
N ARG A 233 20.95 21.13 -1.68
CA ARG A 233 21.14 22.58 -1.86
C ARG A 233 19.87 23.35 -1.50
N ASP A 234 20.00 24.55 -0.95
CA ASP A 234 18.83 25.40 -0.77
C ASP A 234 18.32 25.86 -2.14
N ARG A 235 16.99 25.96 -2.26
CA ARG A 235 16.32 26.50 -3.44
C ARG A 235 16.54 28.01 -3.62
#